data_AF-A0A0Q7CV82-F1
#
_entry.id   AF-A0A0Q7CV82-F1
#
_cell.length_a   1.000
_cell.length_b   1.000
_cell.length_c   1.000
_cell.angle_alpha   90.00
_cell.angle_beta   90.00
_cell.angle_gamma   90.00
#
_symmetry.space_group_name_H-M   'P 1'
#
loop_
_entity.id
_entity.type
_entity.pdbx_description
1 polymer ?
#
loop_
_entity_poly.entity_id
_entity_poly.type
_entity_poly.pdbx_seq_one_letter_code
_entity_poly.pdbx_strand_id
1 'polypeptide(L)'
;MRRHSALGLAGLGAAVLLLHVWVLDDLGVARPEAPSAATGPVRSVWALGSPAVAPLAPSVLLASADTTVSLPALEALAAARAAPPLPGLRPVDVAPAAAPRRRARADAESSAVQVAEDAASAALPDDLLLAAATTAPAAAATGGDAVPPTYRTRIPAAAKVDYRLSRGAITGSGEIDWRPQGGGYVLRLEGRVPIVGTLITQTSRGGFDAAGLAPERYTDKRLRRAEQAASFQRGAGVISFSGQSPEQPMTPGVQDRLSVMLQLAAIANAWAKPPPAGEHFLIRVIGARGDSHVWSLRFEGLQAVDTPGGSVRALRFLREPEGPQDTRAEFWLDPARQYLPVRARLTDGSSDAFELLRLN
;
A
#
# COMPACT_ATOMS: atom_id res chain seq x y z
N MET A 1 22.94 20.30 60.01
CA MET A 1 21.71 19.54 59.67
C MET A 1 21.71 19.08 58.20
N ARG A 2 22.72 18.31 57.73
CA ARG A 2 22.84 17.85 56.32
C ARG A 2 23.09 16.34 56.16
N ARG A 3 22.80 15.53 57.19
CA ARG A 3 23.05 14.07 57.16
C ARG A 3 21.82 13.21 56.87
N HIS A 4 20.61 13.76 56.92
CA HIS A 4 19.38 12.97 56.72
C HIS A 4 18.99 12.78 55.23
N SER A 5 19.45 13.65 54.33
CA SER A 5 19.07 13.60 52.90
C SER A 5 19.80 12.49 52.11
N ALA A 6 21.01 12.11 52.53
CA ALA A 6 21.80 11.07 51.86
C ALA A 6 21.30 9.65 52.18
N LEU A 7 20.73 9.44 53.38
CA LEU A 7 20.15 8.16 53.79
C LEU A 7 18.85 7.84 53.02
N GLY A 8 18.07 8.86 52.65
CA GLY A 8 16.84 8.66 51.87
C GLY A 8 17.08 8.19 50.43
N LEU A 9 18.13 8.72 49.78
CA LEU A 9 18.50 8.34 48.40
C LEU A 9 19.10 6.92 48.33
N ALA A 10 19.91 6.53 49.32
CA ALA A 10 20.46 5.17 49.40
C ALA A 10 19.35 4.12 49.65
N GLY A 11 18.37 4.45 50.50
CA GLY A 11 17.21 3.58 50.74
C GLY A 11 16.33 3.38 49.51
N LEU A 12 16.13 4.43 48.71
CA LEU A 12 15.36 4.35 47.46
C LEU A 12 16.07 3.47 46.41
N GLY A 13 17.39 3.58 46.29
CA GLY A 13 18.18 2.74 45.37
C GLY A 13 18.11 1.25 45.73
N ALA A 14 18.19 0.91 47.02
CA ALA A 14 18.06 -0.46 47.49
C ALA A 14 16.65 -1.04 47.23
N ALA A 15 15.59 -0.23 47.41
CA ALA A 15 14.23 -0.64 47.13
C ALA A 15 13.98 -0.91 45.63
N VAL A 16 14.54 -0.08 44.75
CA VAL A 16 14.45 -0.28 43.29
C VAL A 16 15.20 -1.54 42.84
N LEU A 17 16.36 -1.83 43.43
CA LEU A 17 17.11 -3.05 43.13
C LEU A 17 16.37 -4.31 43.61
N LEU A 18 15.77 -4.29 44.80
CA LEU A 18 14.95 -5.41 45.29
C LEU A 18 13.71 -5.63 44.43
N LEU A 19 13.08 -4.56 43.93
CA LEU A 19 11.97 -4.66 42.99
C LEU A 19 12.40 -5.31 41.65
N HIS A 20 13.58 -4.95 41.13
CA HIS A 20 14.12 -5.56 39.90
C HIS A 20 14.42 -7.05 40.09
N VAL A 21 15.01 -7.42 41.23
CA VAL A 21 15.29 -8.84 41.54
C VAL A 21 13.99 -9.64 41.67
N TRP A 22 12.96 -9.08 42.30
CA TRP A 22 11.66 -9.74 42.44
C TRP A 22 10.94 -9.94 41.09
N VAL A 23 10.96 -8.92 40.21
CA VAL A 23 10.37 -9.02 38.86
C VAL A 23 11.11 -10.03 37.98
N LEU A 24 12.43 -10.18 38.15
CA LEU A 24 13.22 -11.16 37.40
C LEU A 24 13.00 -12.60 37.88
N ASP A 25 12.66 -12.80 39.15
CA ASP A 25 12.35 -14.12 39.72
C ASP A 25 10.93 -14.59 39.35
N ASP A 26 9.97 -13.66 39.21
CA ASP A 26 8.57 -13.94 38.80
C ASP A 26 8.43 -14.30 37.30
N LEU A 27 9.44 -13.97 36.48
CA LEU A 27 9.45 -14.26 35.03
C LEU A 27 9.99 -15.64 34.64
N GLY A 28 10.24 -16.54 35.61
CA GLY A 28 10.46 -17.96 35.32
C GLY A 28 11.50 -18.25 34.25
N VAL A 29 12.62 -17.50 34.25
CA VAL A 29 13.70 -17.69 33.29
C VAL A 29 14.38 -19.03 33.60
N ALA A 30 13.96 -20.07 32.90
CA ALA A 30 14.57 -21.37 32.91
C ALA A 30 16.07 -21.23 32.60
N ARG A 31 16.93 -21.66 33.54
CA ARG A 31 18.36 -21.78 33.30
C ARG A 31 18.59 -22.71 32.11
N PRO A 32 19.34 -22.31 31.08
CA PRO A 32 19.75 -23.22 30.03
C PRO A 32 20.75 -24.22 30.63
N GLU A 33 20.35 -25.49 30.67
CA GLU A 33 21.21 -26.61 31.00
C GLU A 33 22.25 -26.77 29.88
N ALA A 34 23.54 -26.79 30.25
CA ALA A 34 24.62 -26.92 29.29
C ALA A 34 24.63 -28.32 28.66
N PRO A 35 24.69 -28.46 27.32
CA PRO A 35 24.79 -29.77 26.70
C PRO A 35 26.17 -30.38 26.91
N SER A 36 26.18 -31.58 27.50
CA SER A 36 27.33 -32.47 27.64
C SER A 36 27.87 -32.88 26.27
N ALA A 37 29.18 -32.73 26.06
CA ALA A 37 29.86 -33.14 24.84
C ALA A 37 29.96 -34.68 24.78
N ALA A 38 29.25 -35.28 23.83
CA ALA A 38 29.44 -36.68 23.44
C ALA A 38 30.01 -36.75 22.02
N THR A 39 31.28 -37.15 21.96
CA THR A 39 32.05 -37.42 20.74
C THR A 39 31.55 -38.70 20.08
N GLY A 40 31.13 -38.64 18.82
CA GLY A 40 30.81 -39.81 17.99
C GLY A 40 31.27 -39.60 16.54
N PRO A 41 31.89 -40.59 15.87
CA PRO A 41 32.58 -40.37 14.61
C PRO A 41 31.62 -40.25 13.41
N VAL A 42 31.89 -39.24 12.57
CA VAL A 42 31.22 -39.01 11.29
C VAL A 42 31.74 -40.03 10.27
N ARG A 43 30.86 -40.85 9.70
CA ARG A 43 31.12 -41.61 8.47
C ARG A 43 30.48 -40.87 7.30
N SER A 44 31.32 -40.33 6.42
CA SER A 44 30.94 -39.85 5.10
C SER A 44 30.86 -41.03 4.13
N VAL A 45 29.79 -41.10 3.33
CA VAL A 45 29.74 -41.94 2.13
C VAL A 45 29.32 -41.04 0.98
N TRP A 46 30.19 -40.95 -0.02
CA TRP A 46 29.96 -40.27 -1.28
C TRP A 46 29.27 -41.21 -2.27
N ALA A 47 28.32 -40.63 -3.01
CA ALA A 47 27.89 -40.85 -4.39
C ALA A 47 27.78 -42.28 -4.97
N LEU A 48 26.68 -42.53 -5.70
CA LEU A 48 26.69 -42.97 -7.10
C LEU A 48 25.26 -43.07 -7.67
N GLY A 49 25.09 -42.57 -8.90
CA GLY A 49 24.18 -43.18 -9.88
C GLY A 49 22.82 -42.50 -10.13
N SER A 50 22.78 -41.63 -11.15
CA SER A 50 21.60 -41.53 -12.02
C SER A 50 21.53 -42.76 -12.93
N PRO A 51 20.32 -43.16 -13.35
CA PRO A 51 20.12 -43.31 -14.79
C PRO A 51 18.84 -42.66 -15.33
N ALA A 52 18.89 -42.45 -16.65
CA ALA A 52 17.99 -41.67 -17.49
C ALA A 52 16.71 -42.42 -17.93
N VAL A 53 15.66 -41.59 -18.18
CA VAL A 53 14.69 -41.59 -19.30
C VAL A 53 14.13 -42.90 -19.87
N ALA A 54 12.80 -43.00 -19.91
CA ALA A 54 12.03 -43.45 -21.10
C ALA A 54 10.59 -42.88 -21.08
N PRO A 55 10.03 -42.44 -22.22
CA PRO A 55 8.69 -41.85 -22.32
C PRO A 55 7.62 -42.90 -22.69
N LEU A 56 6.38 -42.71 -22.20
CA LEU A 56 5.21 -43.46 -22.70
C LEU A 56 4.01 -42.53 -22.85
N ALA A 57 3.48 -42.49 -24.07
CA ALA A 57 2.13 -42.07 -24.42
C ALA A 57 1.60 -43.11 -25.44
N PRO A 58 0.31 -43.15 -25.80
CA PRO A 58 -0.91 -42.76 -25.08
C PRO A 58 -1.90 -43.93 -24.97
N SER A 59 -2.91 -43.85 -24.08
CA SER A 59 -4.10 -44.70 -24.15
C SER A 59 -5.34 -43.86 -24.40
N VAL A 60 -5.94 -44.09 -25.57
CA VAL A 60 -7.27 -43.65 -25.97
C VAL A 60 -8.30 -44.49 -25.19
N LEU A 61 -9.27 -43.83 -24.57
CA LEU A 61 -10.54 -44.45 -24.20
C LEU A 61 -11.67 -43.45 -24.47
N LEU A 62 -12.38 -43.73 -25.57
CA LEU A 62 -13.67 -43.18 -25.90
C LEU A 62 -14.70 -43.63 -24.85
N ALA A 63 -15.44 -42.70 -24.28
CA ALA A 63 -16.75 -42.96 -23.73
C ALA A 63 -17.62 -41.70 -23.87
N SER A 64 -18.53 -41.77 -24.83
CA SER A 64 -19.66 -40.87 -24.97
C SER A 64 -20.63 -41.06 -23.80
N ALA A 65 -21.12 -39.96 -23.24
CA ALA A 65 -22.44 -39.92 -22.61
C ALA A 65 -22.95 -38.48 -22.69
N ASP A 66 -23.91 -38.27 -23.58
CA ASP A 66 -24.79 -37.11 -23.57
C ASP A 66 -25.48 -37.02 -22.20
N THR A 67 -25.33 -35.89 -21.53
CA THR A 67 -26.26 -35.48 -20.47
C THR A 67 -26.46 -33.99 -20.58
N THR A 68 -27.50 -33.63 -21.32
CA THR A 68 -28.10 -32.30 -21.32
C THR A 68 -28.72 -32.03 -19.96
N VAL A 69 -28.04 -31.25 -19.12
CA VAL A 69 -28.68 -30.61 -17.96
C VAL A 69 -29.26 -29.28 -18.42
N SER A 70 -30.58 -29.27 -18.59
CA SER A 70 -31.38 -28.06 -18.79
C SER A 70 -31.48 -27.32 -17.44
N LEU A 71 -31.04 -26.06 -17.40
CA LEU A 71 -31.22 -25.16 -16.24
C LEU A 71 -32.23 -24.06 -16.62
N PRO A 72 -33.48 -24.11 -16.14
CA PRO A 72 -34.46 -23.05 -16.34
C PRO A 72 -34.20 -21.96 -15.31
N ALA A 73 -33.23 -21.08 -15.58
CA ALA A 73 -32.96 -19.92 -14.72
C ALA A 73 -32.38 -18.72 -15.50
N LEU A 74 -32.63 -18.64 -16.82
CA LEU A 74 -32.17 -17.54 -17.67
C LEU A 74 -33.30 -16.73 -18.34
N GLU A 75 -34.58 -17.13 -18.17
CA GLU A 75 -35.71 -16.38 -18.74
C GLU A 75 -36.34 -15.36 -17.77
N ALA A 76 -36.09 -15.48 -16.46
CA ALA A 76 -36.67 -14.57 -15.46
C ALA A 76 -35.95 -13.21 -15.34
N LEU A 77 -34.75 -13.04 -15.92
CA LEU A 77 -34.05 -11.74 -15.94
C LEU A 77 -34.25 -10.94 -17.24
N ALA A 78 -34.87 -11.54 -18.27
CA ALA A 78 -35.12 -10.88 -19.55
C ALA A 78 -36.46 -10.10 -19.60
N ALA A 79 -37.35 -10.31 -18.62
CA ALA A 79 -38.69 -9.69 -18.60
C ALA A 79 -38.81 -8.38 -17.79
N ALA A 80 -37.73 -7.87 -17.20
CA ALA A 80 -37.75 -6.64 -16.39
C ALA A 80 -37.23 -5.38 -17.13
N ARG A 81 -37.13 -5.42 -18.47
CA ARG A 81 -36.67 -4.29 -19.29
C ARG A 81 -37.74 -3.85 -20.28
N ALA A 82 -38.83 -3.32 -19.75
CA ALA A 82 -39.78 -2.51 -20.52
C ALA A 82 -40.34 -1.40 -19.62
N ALA A 83 -39.76 -0.21 -19.72
CA ALA A 83 -40.39 1.04 -19.29
C ALA A 83 -40.34 2.03 -20.47
N PRO A 84 -41.41 2.82 -20.70
CA PRO A 84 -41.63 3.57 -21.93
C PRO A 84 -40.72 4.81 -22.05
N PRO A 85 -40.50 5.33 -23.27
CA PRO A 85 -39.71 6.55 -23.47
C PRO A 85 -40.48 7.79 -22.98
N LEU A 86 -39.81 8.64 -22.19
CA LEU A 86 -40.29 9.97 -21.82
C LEU A 86 -40.18 10.94 -23.03
N PRO A 87 -41.14 11.85 -23.21
CA PRO A 87 -41.18 12.77 -24.35
C PRO A 87 -40.10 13.85 -24.30
N GLY A 88 -39.63 14.23 -25.48
CA GLY A 88 -38.46 15.08 -25.71
C GLY A 88 -38.58 16.50 -25.16
N LEU A 89 -37.50 16.95 -24.52
CA LEU A 89 -37.28 18.34 -24.18
C LEU A 89 -36.52 19.02 -25.32
N ARG A 90 -37.10 20.09 -25.86
CA ARG A 90 -36.50 20.95 -26.87
C ARG A 90 -35.33 21.75 -26.26
N PRO A 91 -34.23 21.98 -27.00
CA PRO A 91 -33.19 22.90 -26.56
C PRO A 91 -33.74 24.34 -26.50
N VAL A 92 -33.49 25.03 -25.39
CA VAL A 92 -33.61 26.48 -25.31
C VAL A 92 -32.24 27.06 -25.66
N ASP A 93 -32.18 27.85 -26.72
CA ASP A 93 -31.01 28.62 -27.09
C ASP A 93 -30.74 29.72 -26.04
N VAL A 94 -29.54 29.73 -25.47
CA VAL A 94 -29.04 30.86 -24.68
C VAL A 94 -27.77 31.37 -25.34
N ALA A 95 -27.86 32.57 -25.90
CA ALA A 95 -26.79 33.34 -26.49
C ALA A 95 -25.72 33.77 -25.44
N PRO A 96 -24.45 33.98 -25.84
CA PRO A 96 -23.37 34.29 -24.91
C PRO A 96 -23.35 35.78 -24.55
N ALA A 97 -23.19 36.10 -23.27
CA ALA A 97 -22.94 37.45 -22.78
C ALA A 97 -21.49 37.62 -22.29
N ALA A 98 -20.95 38.79 -22.58
CA ALA A 98 -19.56 39.19 -22.60
C ALA A 98 -18.80 39.19 -21.25
N ALA A 99 -17.47 39.11 -21.38
CA ALA A 99 -16.48 39.35 -20.33
C ALA A 99 -16.39 40.82 -19.89
N PRO A 100 -15.80 41.08 -18.71
CA PRO A 100 -14.98 42.28 -18.51
C PRO A 100 -13.53 41.94 -18.18
N ARG A 101 -12.65 42.80 -18.71
CA ARG A 101 -11.19 42.79 -18.51
C ARG A 101 -10.79 43.47 -17.20
N ARG A 102 -9.79 42.85 -16.55
CA ARG A 102 -8.54 43.41 -15.99
C ARG A 102 -8.62 44.49 -14.89
N ARG A 103 -7.97 44.21 -13.76
CA ARG A 103 -6.91 45.07 -13.21
C ARG A 103 -5.94 44.27 -12.33
N ALA A 104 -4.66 44.45 -12.64
CA ALA A 104 -3.54 44.04 -11.82
C ALA A 104 -3.33 45.05 -10.69
N ARG A 105 -2.85 44.58 -9.54
CA ARG A 105 -1.98 45.36 -8.66
C ARG A 105 -1.07 44.42 -7.87
N ALA A 106 0.23 44.66 -8.03
CA ALA A 106 1.29 44.20 -7.16
C ALA A 106 1.26 44.98 -5.84
N ASP A 107 1.73 44.38 -4.76
CA ASP A 107 2.90 44.87 -4.00
C ASP A 107 3.03 44.08 -2.68
N ALA A 108 4.27 43.66 -2.43
CA ALA A 108 4.98 43.60 -1.14
C ALA A 108 4.41 42.73 0.01
N GLU A 109 5.17 42.28 1.00
CA GLU A 109 6.59 41.99 1.26
C GLU A 109 6.57 41.59 2.76
N SER A 110 7.46 40.67 3.16
CA SER A 110 7.93 40.47 4.53
C SER A 110 6.95 40.10 5.66
N SER A 111 7.12 38.89 6.21
CA SER A 111 7.59 38.78 7.60
C SER A 111 7.95 37.33 7.94
N ALA A 112 9.26 37.10 8.03
CA ALA A 112 9.82 35.99 8.79
C ALA A 112 9.61 36.28 10.29
N VAL A 113 9.05 35.32 11.02
CA VAL A 113 9.10 35.30 12.48
C VAL A 113 9.84 34.04 12.88
N GLN A 114 11.05 34.23 13.37
CA GLN A 114 11.75 33.26 14.21
C GLN A 114 11.03 33.20 15.56
N VAL A 115 10.75 32.00 16.05
CA VAL A 115 10.52 31.77 17.47
C VAL A 115 11.49 30.71 17.93
N ALA A 116 12.24 31.10 18.95
CA ALA A 116 13.23 30.32 19.64
C ALA A 116 12.63 29.10 20.35
N GLU A 117 13.52 28.14 20.49
CA GLU A 117 13.47 26.87 21.19
C GLU A 117 13.37 27.10 22.71
N ASP A 118 12.44 26.42 23.37
CA ASP A 118 12.64 26.02 24.77
C ASP A 118 12.00 24.65 25.03
N ALA A 119 12.73 23.87 25.82
CA ALA A 119 12.64 22.43 25.97
C ALA A 119 11.72 22.02 27.13
N ALA A 120 11.04 20.89 26.97
CA ALA A 120 10.71 20.00 28.07
C ALA A 120 10.57 18.57 27.53
N SER A 121 11.66 17.82 27.69
CA SER A 121 11.79 16.41 27.33
C SER A 121 11.14 15.53 28.41
N ALA A 122 10.15 14.74 28.02
CA ALA A 122 9.73 13.54 28.74
C ALA A 122 9.92 12.36 27.78
N ALA A 123 11.00 11.62 28.00
CA ALA A 123 11.41 10.48 27.18
C ALA A 123 10.45 9.29 27.37
N LEU A 124 9.96 8.76 26.24
CA LEU A 124 9.34 7.44 26.14
C LEU A 124 10.36 6.55 25.40
N PRO A 125 10.44 5.24 25.71
CA PRO A 125 11.49 4.36 25.18
C PRO A 125 11.48 4.28 23.66
N ASP A 126 12.67 4.41 23.06
CA ASP A 126 12.98 4.60 21.63
C ASP A 126 12.99 3.30 20.79
N ASP A 127 12.26 2.25 21.17
CA ASP A 127 12.35 0.95 20.49
C ASP A 127 11.38 0.74 19.31
N LEU A 128 10.83 1.81 18.72
CA LEU A 128 9.86 1.66 17.61
C LEU A 128 10.14 2.47 16.34
N LEU A 129 11.31 3.11 16.19
CA LEU A 129 11.59 3.86 14.96
C LEU A 129 13.07 3.82 14.56
N LEU A 130 13.33 3.05 13.49
CA LEU A 130 14.28 3.27 12.37
C LEU A 130 15.25 2.09 12.15
N ALA A 131 15.19 1.51 10.95
CA ALA A 131 16.40 0.99 10.31
C ALA A 131 16.70 1.89 9.11
N ALA A 132 17.88 2.50 9.18
CA ALA A 132 18.44 3.43 8.22
C ALA A 132 19.26 2.70 7.15
N ALA A 133 19.52 3.42 6.08
CA ALA A 133 20.39 3.05 4.97
C ALA A 133 21.83 2.75 5.40
N THR A 134 22.45 1.80 4.71
CA THR A 134 23.90 1.66 4.56
C THR A 134 24.24 1.55 3.09
N THR A 135 25.17 2.38 2.63
CA THR A 135 25.73 2.43 1.28
C THR A 135 26.75 1.30 1.07
N ALA A 136 26.63 0.51 -0.01
CA ALA A 136 27.69 -0.34 -0.59
C ALA A 136 27.29 -0.79 -2.02
N PRO A 137 28.24 -1.18 -2.90
CA PRO A 137 28.25 -0.79 -4.31
C PRO A 137 27.27 -1.56 -5.21
N ALA A 138 26.91 -0.89 -6.31
CA ALA A 138 26.06 -1.39 -7.38
C ALA A 138 26.62 -2.67 -8.01
N ALA A 139 25.94 -3.79 -7.76
CA ALA A 139 25.90 -4.91 -8.68
C ALA A 139 24.70 -4.70 -9.61
N ALA A 140 24.99 -4.53 -10.90
CA ALA A 140 24.01 -4.27 -11.94
C ALA A 140 22.93 -5.36 -11.99
N ALA A 141 21.68 -4.96 -11.70
CA ALA A 141 20.50 -5.73 -12.04
C ALA A 141 20.10 -5.37 -13.48
N THR A 142 20.39 -6.26 -14.41
CA THR A 142 19.95 -6.18 -15.80
C THR A 142 18.47 -6.59 -15.89
N GLY A 143 17.58 -5.69 -15.47
CA GLY A 143 16.16 -5.70 -15.80
C GLY A 143 15.90 -4.49 -16.69
N GLY A 144 15.75 -4.72 -17.99
CA GLY A 144 15.81 -3.68 -19.02
C GLY A 144 14.88 -2.50 -18.80
N ASP A 145 15.32 -1.36 -19.31
CA ASP A 145 14.73 -0.03 -19.38
C ASP A 145 13.38 0.03 -20.16
N ALA A 146 12.64 -1.09 -20.19
CA ALA A 146 11.39 -1.21 -20.91
C ALA A 146 10.29 -0.42 -20.17
N VAL A 147 9.67 0.49 -20.91
CA VAL A 147 8.53 1.27 -20.43
C VAL A 147 7.35 0.31 -20.18
N PRO A 148 6.75 0.30 -18.96
CA PRO A 148 5.59 -0.54 -18.69
C PRO A 148 4.41 -0.23 -19.63
N PRO A 149 3.57 -1.22 -19.97
CA PRO A 149 2.36 -1.00 -20.74
C PRO A 149 1.37 -0.11 -19.99
N THR A 150 0.39 0.42 -20.72
CA THR A 150 -0.76 1.14 -20.14
C THR A 150 -2.02 0.28 -20.22
N TYR A 151 -2.97 0.58 -19.35
CA TYR A 151 -4.19 -0.22 -19.19
C TYR A 151 -5.42 0.66 -19.38
N ARG A 152 -6.50 0.08 -19.91
CA ARG A 152 -7.80 0.76 -19.94
C ARG A 152 -8.30 0.93 -18.51
N THR A 153 -8.93 2.06 -18.23
CA THR A 153 -9.43 2.40 -16.91
C THR A 153 -10.84 2.95 -16.93
N ARG A 154 -11.56 2.74 -15.82
CA ARG A 154 -12.84 3.38 -15.50
C ARG A 154 -12.76 3.88 -14.06
N ILE A 155 -12.72 5.20 -13.91
CA ILE A 155 -12.50 5.85 -12.63
C ILE A 155 -13.64 5.51 -11.64
N PRO A 156 -13.36 5.00 -10.42
CA PRO A 156 -14.36 4.80 -9.40
C PRO A 156 -15.01 6.11 -8.98
N ALA A 157 -16.29 6.08 -8.60
CA ALA A 157 -16.98 7.22 -8.02
C ALA A 157 -16.34 7.66 -6.70
N ALA A 158 -16.61 8.89 -6.29
CA ALA A 158 -16.13 9.42 -5.02
C ALA A 158 -16.54 8.52 -3.86
N ALA A 159 -15.62 8.32 -2.92
CA ALA A 159 -15.85 7.45 -1.77
C ALA A 159 -14.99 7.87 -0.58
N LYS A 160 -15.53 7.68 0.61
CA LYS A 160 -14.79 7.74 1.87
C LYS A 160 -14.95 6.39 2.55
N VAL A 161 -13.84 5.74 2.89
CA VAL A 161 -13.81 4.36 3.37
C VAL A 161 -13.01 4.28 4.66
N ASP A 162 -13.64 3.72 5.69
CA ASP A 162 -13.04 3.50 7.00
C ASP A 162 -12.42 2.10 7.09
N TYR A 163 -11.23 2.06 7.68
CA TYR A 163 -10.42 0.87 7.86
C TYR A 163 -10.01 0.70 9.32
N ARG A 164 -9.88 -0.54 9.75
CA ARG A 164 -8.95 -0.91 10.80
C ARG A 164 -7.55 -0.86 10.22
N LEU A 165 -6.66 -0.15 10.90
CA LEU A 165 -5.23 -0.12 10.60
C LEU A 165 -4.50 -1.05 11.57
N SER A 166 -3.55 -1.84 11.07
CA SER A 166 -2.66 -2.68 11.88
C SER A 166 -1.22 -2.59 11.39
N ARG A 167 -0.28 -2.65 12.32
CA ARG A 167 1.15 -2.84 12.08
C ARG A 167 1.79 -3.55 13.26
N GLY A 168 2.07 -4.84 13.10
CA GLY A 168 2.52 -5.68 14.22
C GLY A 168 1.47 -5.70 15.33
N ALA A 169 1.89 -5.43 16.56
CA ALA A 169 0.99 -5.31 17.71
C ALA A 169 0.19 -3.98 17.74
N ILE A 170 0.54 -3.00 16.90
CA ILE A 170 -0.11 -1.69 16.89
C ILE A 170 -1.38 -1.77 16.05
N THR A 171 -2.50 -1.30 16.61
CA THR A 171 -3.77 -1.17 15.91
C THR A 171 -4.31 0.26 16.00
N GLY A 172 -5.11 0.64 15.02
CA GLY A 172 -5.66 1.99 14.91
C GLY A 172 -6.78 2.08 13.89
N SER A 173 -7.11 3.30 13.50
CA SER A 173 -8.07 3.59 12.43
C SER A 173 -7.34 4.12 11.19
N GLY A 174 -7.88 3.79 10.02
CA GLY A 174 -7.48 4.36 8.74
C GLY A 174 -8.70 4.93 8.02
N GLU A 175 -8.53 6.02 7.29
CA GLU A 175 -9.54 6.56 6.37
C GLU A 175 -8.89 6.77 5.01
N ILE A 176 -9.54 6.26 3.95
CA ILE A 176 -9.27 6.69 2.57
C ILE A 176 -10.38 7.63 2.13
N ASP A 177 -10.01 8.85 1.73
CA ASP A 177 -10.88 9.84 1.12
C ASP A 177 -10.52 9.99 -0.37
N TRP A 178 -11.35 9.43 -1.24
CA TRP A 178 -11.22 9.45 -2.69
C TRP A 178 -12.21 10.45 -3.29
N ARG A 179 -11.67 11.52 -3.90
CA ARG A 179 -12.44 12.63 -4.46
C ARG A 179 -12.03 12.91 -5.91
N PRO A 180 -12.57 12.17 -6.89
CA PRO A 180 -12.52 12.55 -8.30
C PRO A 180 -13.46 13.74 -8.52
N GLN A 181 -12.94 14.85 -9.04
CA GLN A 181 -13.74 16.04 -9.32
C GLN A 181 -13.24 16.74 -10.58
N GLY A 182 -14.15 16.98 -11.53
CA GLY A 182 -13.81 17.61 -12.79
C GLY A 182 -12.76 16.79 -13.56
N GLY A 183 -11.69 17.45 -14.01
CA GLY A 183 -10.58 16.83 -14.73
C GLY A 183 -9.49 16.22 -13.84
N GLY A 184 -9.68 16.13 -12.52
CA GLY A 184 -8.66 15.61 -11.62
C GLY A 184 -9.19 14.97 -10.35
N TYR A 185 -8.27 14.75 -9.41
CA TYR A 185 -8.57 14.03 -8.18
C TYR A 185 -7.72 14.46 -7.00
N VAL A 186 -8.24 14.16 -5.81
CA VAL A 186 -7.48 14.05 -4.57
C VAL A 186 -7.78 12.68 -3.95
N LEU A 187 -6.72 11.96 -3.61
CA LEU A 187 -6.73 10.71 -2.87
C LEU A 187 -5.93 10.92 -1.59
N ARG A 188 -6.57 10.79 -0.43
CA ARG A 188 -5.93 10.93 0.87
C ARG A 188 -6.07 9.63 1.65
N LEU A 189 -4.98 9.17 2.24
CA LEU A 189 -4.97 8.14 3.27
C LEU A 189 -4.52 8.79 4.57
N GLU A 190 -5.28 8.58 5.64
CA GLU A 190 -4.90 8.99 6.99
C GLU A 190 -5.00 7.82 7.95
N GLY A 191 -3.90 7.50 8.63
CA GLY A 191 -3.84 6.47 9.66
C GLY A 191 -3.61 7.10 11.03
N ARG A 192 -4.43 6.71 12.02
CA ARG A 192 -4.34 7.17 13.40
C ARG A 192 -4.22 5.98 14.35
N VAL A 193 -3.45 6.16 15.41
CA VAL A 193 -3.32 5.20 16.51
C VAL A 193 -3.80 5.88 17.80
N PRO A 194 -4.56 5.20 18.67
CA PRO A 194 -4.94 5.75 19.97
C PRO A 194 -3.72 6.27 20.74
N ILE A 195 -3.89 7.37 21.49
CA ILE A 195 -2.85 8.05 22.29
C ILE A 195 -1.79 8.78 21.44
N VAL A 196 -1.29 8.15 20.38
CA VAL A 196 -0.20 8.66 19.54
C VAL A 196 -0.68 9.69 18.51
N GLY A 197 -1.96 9.62 18.11
CA GLY A 197 -2.55 10.52 17.12
C GLY A 197 -2.31 10.06 15.69
N THR A 198 -2.03 11.00 14.78
CA THR A 198 -1.84 10.69 13.35
C THR A 198 -0.49 10.02 13.12
N LEU A 199 -0.52 8.74 12.75
CA LEU A 199 0.66 7.94 12.44
C LEU A 199 1.19 8.25 11.03
N ILE A 200 0.29 8.37 10.07
CA ILE A 200 0.61 8.57 8.66
C ILE A 200 -0.46 9.39 7.97
N THR A 201 -0.04 10.28 7.08
CA THR A 201 -0.91 10.95 6.12
C THR A 201 -0.22 10.90 4.77
N GLN A 202 -0.87 10.26 3.80
CA GLN A 202 -0.45 10.27 2.42
C GLN A 202 -1.48 11.00 1.57
N THR A 203 -1.04 11.78 0.59
CA THR A 203 -1.95 12.43 -0.35
C THR A 203 -1.38 12.36 -1.75
N SER A 204 -2.17 11.79 -2.66
CA SER A 204 -1.93 11.84 -4.10
C SER A 204 -2.96 12.79 -4.72
N ARG A 205 -2.50 13.67 -5.60
CA ARG A 205 -3.35 14.58 -6.36
C ARG A 205 -2.84 14.70 -7.78
N GLY A 206 -3.77 14.82 -8.72
CA GLY A 206 -3.43 14.92 -10.13
C GLY A 206 -4.65 14.91 -11.04
N GLY A 207 -4.40 14.63 -12.31
CA GLY A 207 -5.40 14.57 -13.37
C GLY A 207 -5.80 13.14 -13.73
N PHE A 208 -6.44 13.04 -14.89
CA PHE A 208 -6.63 11.77 -15.59
C PHE A 208 -6.04 11.87 -16.99
N ASP A 209 -5.47 10.77 -17.48
CA ASP A 209 -4.98 10.65 -18.85
C ASP A 209 -5.44 9.32 -19.48
N ALA A 210 -4.95 9.01 -20.68
CA ALA A 210 -5.29 7.78 -21.39
C ALA A 210 -4.93 6.49 -20.63
N ALA A 211 -3.99 6.56 -19.68
CA ALA A 211 -3.58 5.44 -18.84
C ALA A 211 -4.37 5.38 -17.51
N GLY A 212 -5.22 6.36 -17.19
CA GLY A 212 -6.01 6.41 -15.96
C GLY A 212 -5.61 7.53 -15.03
N LEU A 213 -5.30 7.22 -13.77
CA LEU A 213 -4.83 8.23 -12.81
C LEU A 213 -3.48 8.77 -13.29
N ALA A 214 -3.36 10.10 -13.31
CA ALA A 214 -2.14 10.80 -13.68
C ALA A 214 -1.69 11.68 -12.51
N PRO A 215 -0.93 11.12 -11.53
CA PRO A 215 -0.43 11.90 -10.40
C PRO A 215 0.38 13.10 -10.87
N GLU A 216 0.19 14.23 -10.18
CA GLU A 216 0.99 15.45 -10.33
C GLU A 216 1.82 15.69 -9.07
N ARG A 217 1.30 15.28 -7.92
CA ARG A 217 1.97 15.44 -6.64
C ARG A 217 1.57 14.35 -5.66
N TYR A 218 2.57 13.77 -5.01
CA TYR A 218 2.42 12.82 -3.93
C TYR A 218 3.13 13.30 -2.66
N THR A 219 2.46 13.30 -1.51
CA THR A 219 3.04 13.60 -0.19
C THR A 219 2.93 12.41 0.76
N ASP A 220 3.95 12.21 1.58
CA ASP A 220 3.99 11.23 2.68
C ASP A 220 4.50 11.94 3.94
N LYS A 221 3.59 12.14 4.91
CA LYS A 221 3.89 12.67 6.23
C LYS A 221 3.71 11.56 7.24
N ARG A 222 4.78 11.25 7.98
CA ARG A 222 4.75 10.27 9.07
C ARG A 222 4.93 10.96 10.41
N LEU A 223 4.42 10.34 11.45
CA LEU A 223 4.60 10.81 12.82
C LEU A 223 6.07 11.09 13.12
N ARG A 224 6.35 12.27 13.71
CA ARG A 224 7.70 12.74 14.07
C ARG A 224 8.68 12.80 12.89
N ARG A 225 8.20 12.85 11.64
CA ARG A 225 9.03 13.00 10.43
C ARG A 225 8.55 14.20 9.61
N ALA A 226 9.50 14.87 8.96
CA ALA A 226 9.19 15.88 7.97
C ALA A 226 8.41 15.26 6.80
N GLU A 227 7.45 16.01 6.26
CA GLU A 227 6.73 15.61 5.05
C GLU A 227 7.72 15.45 3.89
N GLN A 228 7.58 14.36 3.15
CA GLN A 228 8.34 14.09 1.92
C GLN A 228 7.40 14.07 0.73
N ALA A 229 7.98 14.23 -0.45
CA ALA A 229 7.20 14.67 -1.57
C ALA A 229 7.81 14.32 -2.93
N ALA A 230 6.99 13.80 -3.84
CA ALA A 230 7.30 13.65 -5.25
C ALA A 230 6.40 14.57 -6.10
N SER A 231 6.96 15.18 -7.14
CA SER A 231 6.28 16.05 -8.10
C SER A 231 6.47 15.51 -9.51
N PHE A 232 5.35 15.22 -10.17
CA PHE A 232 5.31 14.57 -11.48
C PHE A 232 5.17 15.65 -12.56
N GLN A 233 6.29 16.08 -13.14
CA GLN A 233 6.34 17.18 -14.10
C GLN A 233 6.22 16.65 -15.54
N ARG A 234 4.99 16.33 -15.95
CA ARG A 234 4.74 15.69 -17.25
C ARG A 234 5.26 16.48 -18.46
N GLY A 235 5.13 17.81 -18.42
CA GLY A 235 5.66 18.68 -19.48
C GLY A 235 7.19 18.69 -19.58
N ALA A 236 7.89 18.46 -18.47
CA ALA A 236 9.35 18.36 -18.42
C ALA A 236 9.85 16.92 -18.58
N GLY A 237 8.97 15.92 -18.55
CA GLY A 237 9.34 14.50 -18.68
C GLY A 237 10.06 13.93 -17.45
N VAL A 238 9.98 14.60 -16.28
CA VAL A 238 10.70 14.20 -15.07
C VAL A 238 9.81 14.15 -13.83
N ILE A 239 10.28 13.44 -12.82
CA ILE A 239 9.70 13.39 -11.47
C ILE A 239 10.79 13.85 -10.50
N SER A 240 10.51 14.93 -9.79
CA SER A 240 11.42 15.52 -8.80
C SER A 240 10.93 15.29 -7.38
N PHE A 241 11.84 15.41 -6.41
CA PHE A 241 11.57 15.13 -5.01
C PHE A 241 11.85 16.37 -4.13
N SER A 242 11.16 16.49 -3.00
CA SER A 242 11.44 17.54 -2.01
C SER A 242 12.76 17.33 -1.28
N GLY A 243 13.26 16.10 -1.25
CA GLY A 243 14.57 15.74 -0.70
C GLY A 243 15.66 15.77 -1.76
N GLN A 244 16.84 15.23 -1.41
CA GLN A 244 18.02 15.21 -2.29
C GLN A 244 18.07 13.97 -3.20
N SER A 245 16.93 13.34 -3.47
CA SER A 245 16.87 12.14 -4.31
C SER A 245 17.03 12.52 -5.79
N PRO A 246 17.74 11.70 -6.60
CA PRO A 246 17.85 11.94 -8.04
C PRO A 246 16.48 11.96 -8.71
N GLU A 247 16.34 12.80 -9.74
CA GLU A 247 15.15 12.82 -10.57
C GLU A 247 14.91 11.46 -11.25
N GLN A 248 13.65 11.13 -11.47
CA GLN A 248 13.23 9.91 -12.15
C GLN A 248 12.54 10.25 -13.47
N PRO A 249 12.69 9.43 -14.52
CA PRO A 249 12.02 9.66 -15.79
C PRO A 249 10.50 9.53 -15.64
N MET A 250 9.76 10.43 -16.28
CA MET A 250 8.31 10.33 -16.39
C MET A 250 7.93 9.30 -17.47
N THR A 251 7.28 8.22 -17.07
CA THR A 251 6.74 7.23 -18.01
C THR A 251 5.20 7.27 -18.05
N PRO A 252 4.56 6.92 -19.18
CA PRO A 252 3.11 6.73 -19.22
C PRO A 252 2.62 5.77 -18.13
N GLY A 253 1.47 6.07 -17.53
CA GLY A 253 0.87 5.23 -16.49
C GLY A 253 1.62 5.16 -15.15
N VAL A 254 2.71 5.92 -14.95
CA VAL A 254 3.43 5.97 -13.68
C VAL A 254 2.50 6.39 -12.54
N GLN A 255 2.59 5.69 -11.41
CA GLN A 255 1.80 5.94 -10.21
C GLN A 255 2.70 6.30 -9.04
N ASP A 256 2.11 6.90 -8.01
CA ASP A 256 2.71 6.95 -6.69
C ASP A 256 2.26 5.78 -5.80
N ARG A 257 2.92 5.62 -4.64
CA ARG A 257 2.66 4.56 -3.66
C ARG A 257 1.23 4.49 -3.15
N LEU A 258 0.47 5.60 -3.17
CA LEU A 258 -0.92 5.63 -2.73
C LEU A 258 -1.88 5.41 -3.91
N SER A 259 -1.66 6.09 -5.03
CA SER A 259 -2.52 6.02 -6.22
C SER A 259 -2.54 4.64 -6.88
N VAL A 260 -1.47 3.83 -6.75
CA VAL A 260 -1.41 2.49 -7.37
C VAL A 260 -2.61 1.60 -6.99
N MET A 261 -3.13 1.69 -5.76
CA MET A 261 -4.28 0.87 -5.35
C MET A 261 -5.59 1.32 -6.03
N LEU A 262 -5.75 2.63 -6.27
CA LEU A 262 -6.90 3.17 -7.02
C LEU A 262 -6.73 2.99 -8.53
N GLN A 263 -5.49 3.00 -9.03
CA GLN A 263 -5.19 2.65 -10.41
C GLN A 263 -5.59 1.20 -10.70
N LEU A 264 -5.26 0.25 -9.83
CA LEU A 264 -5.72 -1.14 -9.96
C LEU A 264 -7.25 -1.25 -9.91
N ALA A 265 -7.90 -0.49 -9.02
CA ALA A 265 -9.36 -0.41 -8.99
C ALA A 265 -9.94 0.10 -10.31
N ALA A 266 -9.36 1.16 -10.87
CA ALA A 266 -9.80 1.74 -12.13
C ALA A 266 -9.58 0.78 -13.32
N ILE A 267 -8.47 0.03 -13.33
CA ILE A 267 -8.20 -1.03 -14.33
C ILE A 267 -9.26 -2.13 -14.21
N ALA A 268 -9.48 -2.66 -13.00
CA ALA A 268 -10.46 -3.72 -12.77
C ALA A 268 -11.89 -3.29 -13.14
N ASN A 269 -12.24 -2.04 -12.86
CA ASN A 269 -13.54 -1.46 -13.19
C ASN A 269 -13.77 -1.25 -14.70
N ALA A 270 -12.71 -1.31 -15.51
CA ALA A 270 -12.79 -1.24 -16.97
C ALA A 270 -12.93 -2.61 -17.64
N TRP A 271 -12.78 -3.70 -16.90
CA TRP A 271 -12.88 -5.05 -17.45
C TRP A 271 -14.30 -5.43 -17.81
N ALA A 272 -14.50 -6.01 -18.99
CA ALA A 272 -15.75 -6.70 -19.32
C ALA A 272 -15.84 -8.05 -18.57
N LYS A 273 -14.70 -8.71 -18.37
CA LYS A 273 -14.50 -9.92 -17.58
C LYS A 273 -13.08 -9.89 -17.00
N PRO A 274 -12.86 -10.36 -15.76
CA PRO A 274 -11.51 -10.48 -15.21
C PRO A 274 -10.59 -11.36 -16.07
N PRO A 275 -9.29 -11.05 -16.11
CA PRO A 275 -8.28 -11.90 -16.75
C PRO A 275 -8.16 -13.27 -16.05
N PRO A 276 -7.46 -14.25 -16.65
CA PRO A 276 -7.07 -15.46 -15.94
C PRO A 276 -6.16 -15.15 -14.75
N ALA A 277 -6.26 -15.95 -13.68
CA ALA A 277 -5.31 -15.88 -12.56
C ALA A 277 -3.89 -16.19 -13.07
N GLY A 278 -2.91 -15.52 -12.50
CA GLY A 278 -1.51 -15.55 -12.94
C GLY A 278 -1.13 -14.42 -13.89
N GLU A 279 -2.08 -13.65 -14.42
CA GLU A 279 -1.75 -12.48 -15.26
C GLU A 279 -1.01 -11.40 -14.46
N HIS A 280 -0.01 -10.76 -15.08
CA HIS A 280 0.83 -9.75 -14.45
C HIS A 280 0.51 -8.34 -14.96
N PHE A 281 0.39 -7.41 -14.01
CA PHE A 281 0.20 -5.98 -14.26
C PHE A 281 1.49 -5.24 -13.90
N LEU A 282 2.13 -4.63 -14.89
CA LEU A 282 3.39 -3.91 -14.72
C LEU A 282 3.09 -2.42 -14.58
N ILE A 283 3.38 -1.84 -13.42
CA ILE A 283 3.14 -0.43 -13.14
C ILE A 283 4.39 0.17 -12.51
N ARG A 284 4.92 1.25 -13.08
CA ARG A 284 5.99 2.00 -12.40
C ARG A 284 5.40 2.74 -11.20
N VAL A 285 5.93 2.50 -10.02
CA VAL A 285 5.49 3.10 -8.76
C VAL A 285 6.62 3.91 -8.15
N ILE A 286 6.29 5.14 -7.75
CA ILE A 286 7.21 6.12 -7.19
C ILE A 286 6.83 6.42 -5.74
N GLY A 287 7.79 6.36 -4.82
CA GLY A 287 7.61 6.85 -3.47
C GLY A 287 8.15 8.26 -3.27
N ALA A 288 7.80 8.86 -2.13
CA ALA A 288 8.09 10.26 -1.83
C ALA A 288 9.59 10.56 -1.62
N ARG A 289 10.43 9.52 -1.51
CA ARG A 289 11.87 9.62 -1.24
C ARG A 289 12.73 9.17 -2.43
N GLY A 290 12.16 9.05 -3.62
CA GLY A 290 12.91 8.69 -4.83
C GLY A 290 12.97 7.19 -5.12
N ASP A 291 12.35 6.34 -4.30
CA ASP A 291 12.18 4.93 -4.65
C ASP A 291 11.31 4.81 -5.91
N SER A 292 11.81 4.09 -6.91
CA SER A 292 11.22 3.96 -8.24
C SER A 292 11.38 2.54 -8.71
N HIS A 293 10.28 1.81 -8.81
CA HIS A 293 10.29 0.40 -9.17
C HIS A 293 9.14 0.10 -10.14
N VAL A 294 9.38 -0.78 -11.10
CA VAL A 294 8.29 -1.41 -11.86
C VAL A 294 7.73 -2.52 -11.00
N TRP A 295 6.49 -2.35 -10.53
CA TRP A 295 5.78 -3.37 -9.77
C TRP A 295 5.16 -4.38 -10.72
N SER A 296 5.53 -5.66 -10.56
CA SER A 296 4.88 -6.79 -11.20
C SER A 296 3.80 -7.35 -10.29
N LEU A 297 2.56 -6.89 -10.49
CA LEU A 297 1.39 -7.27 -9.70
C LEU A 297 0.68 -8.46 -10.34
N ARG A 298 0.83 -9.64 -9.76
CA ARG A 298 0.17 -10.85 -10.19
C ARG A 298 -1.29 -10.86 -9.73
N PHE A 299 -2.22 -11.06 -10.65
CA PHE A 299 -3.63 -11.25 -10.36
C PHE A 299 -3.89 -12.68 -9.87
N GLU A 300 -4.50 -12.85 -8.70
CA GLU A 300 -4.76 -14.18 -8.11
C GLU A 300 -6.23 -14.61 -8.20
N GLY A 301 -7.06 -13.84 -8.90
CA GLY A 301 -8.49 -14.12 -8.97
C GLY A 301 -9.24 -13.66 -7.71
N LEU A 302 -10.38 -14.30 -7.49
CA LEU A 302 -11.42 -13.86 -6.57
C LEU A 302 -11.31 -14.63 -5.25
N GLN A 303 -11.00 -13.95 -4.14
CA GLN A 303 -10.76 -14.50 -2.81
C GLN A 303 -11.78 -13.99 -1.79
N ALA A 304 -12.06 -14.78 -0.75
CA ALA A 304 -12.89 -14.35 0.36
C ALA A 304 -12.01 -13.54 1.34
N VAL A 305 -12.52 -12.41 1.82
CA VAL A 305 -11.86 -11.54 2.80
C VAL A 305 -12.83 -11.34 3.95
N ASP A 306 -12.46 -11.79 5.13
CA ASP A 306 -13.28 -11.60 6.32
C ASP A 306 -13.05 -10.20 6.88
N THR A 307 -14.13 -9.42 6.88
CA THR A 307 -14.16 -8.07 7.45
C THR A 307 -15.04 -8.07 8.70
N PRO A 308 -14.95 -7.04 9.56
CA PRO A 308 -15.88 -6.88 10.68
C PRO A 308 -17.36 -6.84 10.24
N GLY A 309 -17.64 -6.36 9.02
CA GLY A 309 -18.98 -6.32 8.43
C GLY A 309 -19.42 -7.61 7.72
N GLY A 310 -18.60 -8.68 7.75
CA GLY A 310 -18.87 -9.96 7.08
C GLY A 310 -17.86 -10.31 6.01
N SER A 311 -18.05 -11.47 5.38
CA SER A 311 -17.12 -11.96 4.35
C SER A 311 -17.40 -11.31 3.00
N VAL A 312 -16.36 -10.76 2.36
CA VAL A 312 -16.43 -10.06 1.07
C VAL A 312 -15.67 -10.84 0.01
N ARG A 313 -16.25 -10.98 -1.18
CA ARG A 313 -15.62 -11.62 -2.34
C ARG A 313 -14.83 -10.57 -3.13
N ALA A 314 -13.51 -10.58 -3.01
CA ALA A 314 -12.63 -9.54 -3.57
C ALA A 314 -11.57 -10.09 -4.53
N LEU A 315 -11.19 -9.30 -5.53
CA LEU A 315 -10.09 -9.58 -6.44
C LEU A 315 -8.74 -9.34 -5.76
N ARG A 316 -7.84 -10.32 -5.76
CA ARG A 316 -6.51 -10.16 -5.16
C ARG A 316 -5.44 -9.88 -6.20
N PHE A 317 -4.61 -8.89 -5.91
CA PHE A 317 -3.35 -8.61 -6.60
C PHE A 317 -2.21 -8.75 -5.61
N LEU A 318 -1.11 -9.35 -6.05
CA LEU A 318 0.07 -9.63 -5.24
C LEU A 318 1.33 -9.25 -6.01
N ARG A 319 2.13 -8.37 -5.41
CA ARG A 319 3.54 -8.17 -5.75
C ARG A 319 4.38 -8.93 -4.74
N GLU A 320 5.18 -9.88 -5.22
CA GLU A 320 6.26 -10.46 -4.42
C GLU A 320 7.51 -9.57 -4.52
N PRO A 321 8.34 -9.50 -3.46
CA PRO A 321 9.60 -8.78 -3.49
C PRO A 321 10.59 -9.49 -4.44
N GLU A 322 11.32 -8.72 -5.24
CA GLU A 322 12.37 -9.25 -6.15
C GLU A 322 13.75 -9.20 -5.49
N GLY A 323 13.93 -8.33 -4.47
CA GLY A 323 15.09 -8.25 -3.62
C GLY A 323 14.76 -8.04 -2.13
N PRO A 324 15.77 -8.10 -1.24
CA PRO A 324 15.56 -8.09 0.22
C PRO A 324 14.92 -6.83 0.79
N GLN A 325 15.04 -5.71 0.08
CA GLN A 325 14.51 -4.39 0.50
C GLN A 325 13.21 -4.02 -0.23
N ASP A 326 12.70 -4.91 -1.07
CA ASP A 326 11.47 -4.66 -1.81
C ASP A 326 10.24 -4.79 -0.91
N THR A 327 9.26 -3.93 -1.19
CA THR A 327 7.94 -3.99 -0.56
C THR A 327 7.10 -5.13 -1.13
N ARG A 328 6.76 -6.13 -0.33
CA ARG A 328 5.65 -7.03 -0.68
C ARG A 328 4.35 -6.24 -0.60
N ALA A 329 3.53 -6.28 -1.64
CA ALA A 329 2.27 -5.54 -1.68
C ALA A 329 1.11 -6.44 -2.07
N GLU A 330 0.04 -6.40 -1.30
CA GLU A 330 -1.16 -7.20 -1.50
C GLU A 330 -2.38 -6.29 -1.47
N PHE A 331 -3.22 -6.38 -2.49
CA PHE A 331 -4.44 -5.59 -2.59
C PHE A 331 -5.63 -6.50 -2.86
N TRP A 332 -6.71 -6.33 -2.11
CA TRP A 332 -7.99 -6.97 -2.35
C TRP A 332 -9.02 -5.92 -2.72
N LEU A 333 -9.61 -6.04 -3.90
CA LEU A 333 -10.53 -5.06 -4.48
C LEU A 333 -11.95 -5.62 -4.54
N ASP A 334 -12.92 -4.91 -3.97
CA ASP A 334 -14.31 -5.39 -3.88
C ASP A 334 -15.14 -5.01 -5.14
N PRO A 335 -15.51 -5.97 -6.01
CA PRO A 335 -16.30 -5.69 -7.21
C PRO A 335 -17.65 -5.02 -6.92
N ALA A 336 -18.27 -5.32 -5.77
CA ALA A 336 -19.57 -4.76 -5.40
C ALA A 336 -19.50 -3.26 -5.10
N ARG A 337 -18.29 -2.72 -4.89
CA ARG A 337 -18.05 -1.34 -4.48
C ARG A 337 -17.04 -0.66 -5.41
N GLN A 338 -17.21 -0.91 -6.72
CA GLN A 338 -16.39 -0.34 -7.79
C GLN A 338 -14.89 -0.62 -7.61
N TYR A 339 -14.57 -1.80 -7.08
CA TYR A 339 -13.21 -2.29 -6.90
C TYR A 339 -12.37 -1.45 -5.92
N LEU A 340 -13.01 -0.67 -5.05
CA LEU A 340 -12.29 -0.02 -3.96
C LEU A 340 -11.62 -1.07 -3.06
N PRO A 341 -10.42 -0.79 -2.51
CA PRO A 341 -9.71 -1.76 -1.69
C PRO A 341 -10.51 -2.13 -0.43
N VAL A 342 -10.84 -3.41 -0.26
CA VAL A 342 -11.37 -3.95 1.00
C VAL A 342 -10.24 -4.29 1.98
N ARG A 343 -9.07 -4.65 1.44
CA ARG A 343 -7.86 -4.90 2.21
C ARG A 343 -6.64 -4.46 1.41
N ALA A 344 -5.68 -3.85 2.08
CA ALA A 344 -4.36 -3.58 1.53
C ALA A 344 -3.30 -3.95 2.57
N ARG A 345 -2.25 -4.65 2.17
CA ARG A 345 -1.16 -5.07 3.05
C ARG A 345 0.16 -4.78 2.37
N LEU A 346 1.02 -4.01 3.02
CA LEU A 346 2.35 -3.66 2.55
C LEU A 346 3.39 -4.08 3.59
N THR A 347 4.40 -4.82 3.16
CA THR A 347 5.49 -5.29 4.02
C THR A 347 6.81 -4.84 3.41
N ASP A 348 7.49 -3.90 4.06
CA ASP A 348 8.81 -3.42 3.61
C ASP A 348 9.90 -4.31 4.21
N GLY A 349 10.62 -5.08 3.40
CA GLY A 349 11.68 -5.99 3.86
C GLY A 349 11.20 -6.92 4.99
N SER A 350 11.92 -6.95 6.11
CA SER A 350 11.60 -7.74 7.30
C SER A 350 10.71 -7.02 8.32
N SER A 351 10.13 -5.87 7.98
CA SER A 351 9.30 -5.10 8.92
C SER A 351 7.89 -5.66 9.06
N ASP A 352 7.22 -5.32 10.17
CA ASP A 352 5.80 -5.61 10.34
C ASP A 352 4.97 -4.99 9.21
N ALA A 353 4.05 -5.80 8.68
CA ALA A 353 3.16 -5.40 7.61
C ALA A 353 2.25 -4.25 8.07
N PHE A 354 2.21 -3.18 7.28
CA PHE A 354 1.18 -2.16 7.36
C PHE A 354 -0.07 -2.68 6.65
N GLU A 355 -1.16 -2.82 7.38
CA GLU A 355 -2.41 -3.34 6.86
C GLU A 355 -3.57 -2.38 7.09
N LEU A 356 -4.40 -2.26 6.06
CA LEU A 356 -5.71 -1.62 6.09
C LEU A 356 -6.76 -2.71 5.82
N LEU A 357 -7.69 -2.91 6.74
CA LEU A 357 -8.82 -3.81 6.56
C LEU A 357 -10.12 -3.02 6.75
N ARG A 358 -10.95 -2.98 5.71
CA ARG A 358 -12.19 -2.21 5.71
C ARG A 358 -13.13 -2.67 6.83
N LEU A 359 -13.84 -1.73 7.44
CA LEU A 359 -14.75 -2.03 8.55
C LEU A 359 -16.14 -2.52 8.08
N ASN A 360 -16.70 -1.95 7.02
CA ASN A 360 -18.11 -2.09 6.63
C ASN A 360 -18.38 -1.97 5.13
#